data_AF-A0A5C6FVU5-F1
#
_entry.id   AF-A0A5C6FVU5-F1
#
_cell.length_a   1.000
_cell.length_b   1.000
_cell.length_c   1.000
_cell.angle_alpha   90.00
_cell.angle_beta   90.00
_cell.angle_gamma   90.00
#
_symmetry.space_group_name_H-M   'P 1'
#
loop_
_entity.id
_entity.type
_entity.pdbx_description
1 polymer ?
#
loop_
_entity_poly.entity_id
_entity_poly.type
_entity_poly.pdbx_seq_one_letter_code
_entity_poly.pdbx_strand_id
1 'polypeptide(L)'
;MLEPGKKVDLTYPDVTLVESLSRLHRRQIRVTAIRDLVAQPLTPDEYLRRPLIRRSRWLITGFDESRGSFRQFYLGSTAEYRAPGYLRVGLYEPGSDRPAFAVSRPFAPTKRDRILLARALSQWSRQQIDDLQLRIFADDLKLRRTYGRPKIIRFAG
;
A
#
# COMPACT_ATOMS: atom_id res chain seq x y z
N MET A 1 1.57 11.15 19.25
CA MET A 1 1.59 11.26 17.78
C MET A 1 2.65 10.31 17.25
N LEU A 2 2.41 9.63 16.12
CA LEU A 2 3.42 8.75 15.51
C LEU A 2 4.42 9.61 14.74
N GLU A 3 5.69 9.57 15.12
CA GLU A 3 6.75 10.38 14.50
C GLU A 3 8.12 9.68 14.64
N PRO A 4 9.06 9.92 13.70
CA PRO A 4 10.43 9.43 13.81
C PRO A 4 11.09 9.79 15.15
N GLY A 5 11.86 8.86 15.70
CA GLY A 5 12.56 9.00 16.98
C GLY A 5 11.72 8.62 18.20
N LYS A 6 10.40 8.50 18.09
CA LYS A 6 9.55 8.08 19.22
C LYS A 6 9.43 6.56 19.32
N LYS A 7 9.22 6.11 20.56
CA LYS A 7 8.78 4.76 20.86
C LYS A 7 7.26 4.70 20.81
N VAL A 8 6.74 3.64 20.22
CA VAL A 8 5.31 3.33 20.19
C VAL A 8 5.07 1.87 20.53
N ASP A 9 4.04 1.62 21.30
CA ASP A 9 3.53 0.27 21.53
C ASP A 9 2.42 -0.03 20.51
N LEU A 10 2.55 -1.15 19.80
CA LEU A 10 1.58 -1.61 18.81
C LEU A 10 1.22 -3.07 19.04
N THR A 11 -0.06 -3.40 18.87
CA THR A 11 -0.53 -4.78 18.88
C THR A 11 -0.62 -5.27 17.44
N TYR A 12 0.42 -5.98 16.99
CA TYR A 12 0.64 -6.33 15.58
C TYR A 12 0.63 -7.85 15.36
N PRO A 13 0.06 -8.35 14.26
CA PRO A 13 0.05 -9.78 13.96
C PRO A 13 1.44 -10.30 13.65
N ASP A 14 1.70 -11.56 13.97
CA ASP A 14 2.94 -12.22 13.53
C ASP A 14 3.01 -12.38 12.00
N VAL A 15 1.85 -12.52 11.35
CA VAL A 15 1.72 -12.67 9.91
C VAL A 15 0.70 -11.69 9.36
N THR A 16 1.08 -10.92 8.36
CA THR A 16 0.25 -9.87 7.75
C THR A 16 -0.32 -10.28 6.40
N LEU A 17 -0.37 -11.57 6.09
CA LEU A 17 -0.99 -12.04 4.87
C LEU A 17 -2.48 -11.67 4.87
N VAL A 18 -3.00 -11.30 3.71
CA VAL A 18 -4.44 -11.07 3.53
C VAL A 18 -5.24 -12.29 3.96
N GLU A 19 -6.35 -12.05 4.66
CA GLU A 19 -7.24 -13.08 5.21
C GLU A 19 -6.58 -14.00 6.27
N SER A 20 -5.33 -13.76 6.66
CA SER A 20 -4.60 -14.58 7.64
C SER A 20 -3.92 -13.73 8.72
N LEU A 21 -4.62 -12.69 9.18
CA LEU A 21 -4.20 -11.95 10.36
C LEU A 21 -4.34 -12.87 11.57
N SER A 22 -3.21 -13.37 12.04
CA SER A 22 -3.12 -14.41 13.05
C SER A 22 -3.02 -13.80 14.46
N ARG A 23 -2.30 -14.50 15.34
CA ARG A 23 -2.03 -14.08 16.72
C ARG A 23 -1.40 -12.69 16.74
N LEU A 24 -2.00 -11.82 17.54
CA LEU A 24 -1.53 -10.46 17.76
C LEU A 24 -0.55 -10.47 18.94
N HIS A 25 0.55 -9.75 18.77
CA HIS A 25 1.57 -9.57 19.81
C HIS A 25 1.82 -8.08 20.03
N ARG A 26 1.95 -7.69 21.30
CA ARG A 26 2.39 -6.35 21.65
C ARG A 26 3.87 -6.21 21.28
N ARG A 27 4.21 -5.12 20.60
CA ARG A 27 5.56 -4.79 20.15
C ARG A 27 5.89 -3.36 20.54
N GLN A 28 7.13 -3.16 20.96
CA GLN A 28 7.67 -1.83 21.24
C GLN A 28 8.55 -1.44 20.07
N ILE A 29 8.12 -0.43 19.31
CA ILE A 29 8.77 -0.02 18.07
C ILE A 29 9.39 1.36 18.26
N ARG A 30 10.68 1.49 17.99
CA ARG A 30 11.32 2.79 17.79
C ARG A 30 11.17 3.21 16.34
N VAL A 31 10.30 4.18 16.08
CA VAL A 31 9.98 4.64 14.73
C VAL A 31 11.18 5.35 14.12
N THR A 32 11.54 5.00 12.89
CA THR A 32 12.59 5.69 12.13
C THR A 32 12.05 6.39 10.90
N ALA A 33 11.01 5.85 10.27
CA ALA A 33 10.36 6.49 9.14
C ALA A 33 8.86 6.18 9.10
N ILE A 34 8.10 7.10 8.50
CA ILE A 34 6.67 6.95 8.25
C ILE A 34 6.45 7.27 6.77
N ARG A 35 5.77 6.36 6.08
CA ARG A 35 5.36 6.53 4.68
C ARG A 35 3.84 6.58 4.60
N ASP A 36 3.33 7.62 3.95
CA ASP A 36 1.93 7.73 3.54
C ASP A 36 1.77 7.15 2.14
N LEU A 37 1.12 6.00 1.97
CA LEU A 37 0.90 5.39 0.65
C LEU A 37 -0.08 6.16 -0.24
N VAL A 38 -0.73 7.22 0.25
CA VAL A 38 -1.48 8.14 -0.61
C VAL A 38 -0.51 9.09 -1.32
N ALA A 39 0.42 9.71 -0.57
CA ALA A 39 1.36 10.70 -1.10
C ALA A 39 2.62 10.06 -1.70
N GLN A 40 3.04 8.91 -1.18
CA GLN A 40 4.23 8.16 -1.58
C GLN A 40 3.81 6.74 -1.97
N PRO A 41 3.13 6.58 -3.13
CA PRO A 41 2.56 5.30 -3.54
C PRO A 41 3.64 4.27 -3.86
N LEU A 42 3.26 3.00 -3.85
CA LEU A 42 4.16 1.88 -4.17
C LEU A 42 4.46 1.81 -5.67
N THR A 43 5.67 1.38 -6.00
CA THR A 43 5.98 0.92 -7.37
C THR A 43 5.35 -0.47 -7.62
N PRO A 44 5.17 -0.87 -8.88
CA PRO A 44 4.80 -2.24 -9.22
C PRO A 44 5.76 -3.27 -8.61
N ASP A 45 7.08 -3.03 -8.67
CA ASP A 45 8.09 -3.95 -8.13
C ASP A 45 7.98 -4.11 -6.60
N GLU A 46 7.77 -3.02 -5.87
CA GLU A 46 7.56 -3.06 -4.42
C GLU A 46 6.35 -3.91 -4.03
N TYR A 47 5.27 -3.81 -4.82
CA TYR A 47 4.07 -4.61 -4.61
C TYR A 47 4.31 -6.08 -4.97
N LEU A 48 4.87 -6.34 -6.16
CA LEU A 48 5.05 -7.67 -6.74
C LEU A 48 6.00 -8.56 -5.95
N ARG A 49 6.95 -7.99 -5.20
CA ARG A 49 7.80 -8.75 -4.27
C ARG A 49 7.00 -9.52 -3.21
N ARG A 50 5.87 -8.96 -2.73
CA ARG A 50 5.04 -9.58 -1.67
C ARG A 50 3.55 -9.26 -1.86
N PRO A 51 2.87 -9.78 -2.90
CA PRO A 51 1.53 -9.31 -3.28
C PRO A 51 0.46 -9.56 -2.22
N LEU A 52 0.61 -10.63 -1.45
CA LEU A 52 -0.37 -11.09 -0.48
C LEU A 52 -0.27 -10.39 0.89
N ILE A 53 0.68 -9.48 1.09
CA ILE A 53 0.74 -8.70 2.34
C ILE A 53 -0.45 -7.72 2.39
N ARG A 54 -1.12 -7.66 3.53
CA ARG A 54 -2.13 -6.66 3.85
C ARG A 54 -1.44 -5.31 4.02
N ARG A 55 -1.76 -4.41 3.11
CA ARG A 55 -1.24 -3.04 3.07
C ARG A 55 -2.34 -2.06 3.43
N SER A 56 -1.96 -0.99 4.10
CA SER A 56 -2.81 0.15 4.46
C SER A 56 -2.05 1.44 4.19
N ARG A 57 -2.70 2.60 4.26
CA ARG A 57 -2.09 3.90 4.00
C ARG A 57 -0.77 4.13 4.73
N TRP A 58 -0.76 3.95 6.04
CA TRP A 58 0.42 4.26 6.84
C TRP A 58 1.32 3.04 7.00
N LEU A 59 2.55 3.17 6.52
CA LEU A 59 3.64 2.20 6.69
C LEU A 59 4.71 2.82 7.59
N ILE A 60 4.94 2.19 8.74
CA ILE A 60 6.03 2.55 9.64
C ILE A 60 7.23 1.66 9.35
N THR A 61 8.42 2.25 9.32
CA THR A 61 9.68 1.53 9.49
C THR A 61 10.25 1.86 10.86
N GLY A 62 10.72 0.85 11.58
CA GLY A 62 11.29 1.05 12.90
C GLY A 62 12.02 -0.18 13.44
N PHE A 63 12.74 0.01 14.54
CA PHE A 63 13.40 -1.07 15.27
C PHE A 63 12.41 -1.72 16.24
N ASP A 64 12.14 -3.02 16.06
CA ASP A 64 11.29 -3.81 16.97
C ASP A 64 12.14 -4.28 18.15
N GLU A 65 11.98 -3.63 19.31
CA GLU A 65 12.77 -3.93 20.52
C GLU A 65 12.49 -5.37 21.02
N SER A 66 11.30 -5.94 20.72
CA SER A 66 10.96 -7.32 21.09
C SER A 66 11.66 -8.38 20.22
N ARG A 67 12.05 -8.02 18.99
CA ARG A 67 12.67 -8.92 18.01
C ARG A 67 14.10 -8.54 17.64
N GLY A 68 14.65 -7.47 18.23
CA GLY A 68 16.00 -6.97 17.96
C GLY A 68 16.30 -6.66 16.50
N SER A 69 15.32 -6.24 15.69
CA SER A 69 15.49 -6.07 14.24
C SER A 69 14.65 -4.94 13.64
N PHE A 70 15.14 -4.33 12.56
CA PHE A 70 14.38 -3.36 11.76
C PHE A 70 13.29 -4.05 10.94
N ARG A 71 12.07 -3.51 11.02
CA ARG A 71 10.89 -4.06 10.37
C ARG A 71 9.95 -2.97 9.87
N GLN A 72 9.08 -3.39 8.96
CA GLN A 72 8.01 -2.57 8.41
C GLN A 72 6.65 -3.01 8.96
N PHE A 73 5.83 -2.04 9.34
CA PHE A 73 4.53 -2.23 9.98
C PHE A 73 3.46 -1.41 9.25
N TYR A 74 2.48 -2.08 8.66
CA TYR A 74 1.30 -1.43 8.11
C TYR A 74 0.30 -1.18 9.23
N LEU A 75 0.09 0.08 9.61
CA LEU A 75 -0.73 0.42 10.78
C LEU A 75 -2.15 -0.14 10.71
N GLY A 76 -2.74 -0.22 9.51
CA GLY A 76 -4.06 -0.82 9.30
C GLY A 76 -4.15 -2.31 9.64
N SER A 77 -3.02 -2.97 9.91
CA SER A 77 -2.95 -4.35 10.39
C SER A 77 -2.82 -4.46 11.91
N THR A 78 -2.64 -3.35 12.64
CA THR A 78 -2.61 -3.36 14.11
C THR A 78 -4.03 -3.44 14.68
N ALA A 79 -4.16 -3.70 15.98
CA ALA A 79 -5.45 -3.63 16.66
C ALA A 79 -5.96 -2.19 16.78
N GLU A 80 -5.06 -1.25 17.07
CA GLU A 80 -5.34 0.15 17.42
C GLU A 80 -5.74 0.99 16.20
N TYR A 81 -5.17 0.70 15.04
CA TYR A 81 -5.34 1.50 13.81
C TYR A 81 -5.97 0.70 12.68
N ARG A 82 -6.68 -0.39 13.02
CA ARG A 82 -7.25 -1.34 12.06
C ARG A 82 -8.00 -0.60 10.95
N ALA A 83 -7.62 -0.89 9.70
CA ALA A 83 -8.22 -0.31 8.52
C ALA A 83 -8.48 -1.39 7.45
N PRO A 84 -9.47 -1.18 6.55
CA PRO A 84 -9.74 -2.14 5.49
C PRO A 84 -8.53 -2.34 4.57
N GLY A 85 -7.82 -1.27 4.19
CA GLY A 85 -6.64 -1.35 3.32
C GLY A 85 -7.00 -1.59 1.85
N TYR A 86 -7.93 -0.81 1.30
CA TYR A 86 -8.19 -0.84 -0.14
C TYR A 86 -7.01 -0.23 -0.89
N LEU A 87 -6.72 -0.76 -2.09
CA LEU A 87 -5.66 -0.25 -2.96
C LEU A 87 -6.23 0.14 -4.32
N ARG A 88 -5.62 1.12 -4.99
CA ARG A 88 -5.90 1.47 -6.39
C ARG A 88 -4.61 1.65 -7.17
N VAL A 89 -4.74 1.57 -8.49
CA VAL A 89 -3.67 1.85 -9.43
C VAL A 89 -3.93 3.20 -10.07
N GLY A 90 -2.88 4.02 -10.12
CA GLY A 90 -2.89 5.31 -10.79
C GLY A 90 -1.69 5.49 -11.71
N LEU A 91 -1.82 6.43 -12.63
CA LEU A 91 -0.75 6.95 -13.47
C LEU A 91 -0.29 8.28 -12.90
N TYR A 92 1.02 8.43 -12.72
CA TYR A 92 1.65 9.59 -12.10
C TYR A 92 2.63 10.22 -13.08
N GLU A 93 2.63 11.55 -13.14
CA GLU A 93 3.75 12.25 -13.76
C GLU A 93 5.03 12.04 -12.92
N PRO A 94 6.22 12.03 -13.55
CA PRO A 94 7.48 11.91 -12.82
C PRO A 94 7.60 12.98 -11.73
N GLY A 95 7.82 12.54 -10.48
CA GLY A 95 7.96 13.43 -9.32
C GLY A 95 6.64 13.90 -8.68
N SER A 96 5.50 13.57 -9.26
CA SER A 96 4.19 13.93 -8.68
C SER A 96 3.82 13.06 -7.47
N ASP A 97 3.19 13.66 -6.47
CA ASP A 97 2.64 13.00 -5.28
C ASP A 97 1.16 12.58 -5.47
N ARG A 98 0.56 12.92 -6.62
CA ARG A 98 -0.85 12.65 -6.94
C ARG A 98 -1.01 11.97 -8.29
N PRO A 99 -2.01 11.07 -8.43
CA PRO A 99 -2.26 10.44 -9.71
C PRO A 99 -2.87 11.46 -10.67
N ALA A 100 -2.33 11.55 -11.89
CA ALA A 100 -2.99 12.20 -13.02
C ALA A 100 -4.29 11.46 -13.37
N PHE A 101 -4.26 10.12 -13.32
CA PHE A 101 -5.41 9.27 -13.58
C PHE A 101 -5.49 8.10 -12.61
N ALA A 102 -6.70 7.77 -12.15
CA ALA A 102 -6.98 6.47 -11.53
C ALA A 102 -7.42 5.49 -12.64
N VAL A 103 -6.62 4.45 -12.89
CA VAL A 103 -6.82 3.54 -14.02
C VAL A 103 -7.44 2.20 -13.63
N SER A 104 -7.73 2.01 -12.34
CA SER A 104 -8.40 0.81 -11.84
C SER A 104 -9.60 1.15 -10.95
N ARG A 105 -10.49 0.17 -10.80
CA ARG A 105 -11.38 0.10 -9.64
C ARG A 105 -10.57 -0.04 -8.33
N PRO A 106 -11.18 0.20 -7.15
CA PRO A 106 -10.62 -0.25 -5.89
C PRO A 106 -10.41 -1.76 -5.85
N PHE A 107 -9.28 -2.20 -5.30
CA PHE A 107 -8.96 -3.58 -4.96
C PHE A 107 -9.12 -3.79 -3.45
N ALA A 108 -10.09 -4.64 -3.09
CA ALA A 108 -10.37 -5.02 -1.72
C ALA A 108 -9.19 -5.77 -1.08
N PRO A 109 -9.11 -5.80 0.26
CA PRO A 109 -8.09 -6.52 1.00
C PRO A 109 -8.32 -8.05 1.04
N THR A 110 -8.75 -8.63 -0.09
CA THR A 110 -9.00 -10.08 -0.23
C THR A 110 -7.86 -10.74 -1.01
N LYS A 111 -7.65 -12.05 -0.79
CA LYS A 111 -6.63 -12.81 -1.52
C LYS A 111 -6.86 -12.74 -3.04
N ARG A 112 -8.12 -12.86 -3.45
CA ARG A 112 -8.53 -12.75 -4.85
C ARG A 112 -8.13 -11.41 -5.46
N ASP A 113 -8.47 -10.30 -4.81
CA ASP A 113 -8.16 -8.97 -5.36
C ASP A 113 -6.66 -8.66 -5.34
N ARG A 114 -5.89 -9.19 -4.38
CA ARG A 114 -4.44 -9.04 -4.38
C ARG A 114 -3.76 -9.78 -5.53
N ILE A 115 -4.26 -10.97 -5.88
CA ILE A 115 -3.79 -11.73 -7.04
C ILE A 115 -4.19 -11.03 -8.34
N LEU A 116 -5.42 -10.53 -8.44
CA LEU A 116 -5.88 -9.78 -9.61
C LEU A 116 -5.05 -8.51 -9.82
N LEU A 117 -4.77 -7.76 -8.76
CA LEU A 117 -3.89 -6.60 -8.81
C LEU A 117 -2.46 -6.99 -9.26
N ALA A 118 -1.90 -8.08 -8.72
CA ALA A 118 -0.57 -8.54 -9.13
C ALA A 118 -0.52 -8.85 -10.64
N ARG A 119 -1.53 -9.57 -11.15
CA ARG A 119 -1.64 -9.90 -12.58
C ARG A 119 -1.77 -8.65 -13.45
N ALA A 120 -2.64 -7.72 -13.06
CA ALA A 120 -2.82 -6.45 -13.76
C ALA A 120 -1.49 -5.66 -13.81
N LEU A 121 -0.78 -5.56 -12.69
CA LEU A 121 0.52 -4.88 -12.64
C LEU A 121 1.57 -5.56 -13.52
N SER A 122 1.67 -6.90 -13.48
CA SER A 122 2.63 -7.63 -14.31
C SER A 122 2.38 -7.46 -15.82
N GLN A 123 1.12 -7.25 -16.22
CA GLN A 123 0.77 -6.95 -17.61
C GLN A 123 1.03 -5.48 -17.94
N TRP A 124 0.52 -4.55 -17.12
CA TRP A 124 0.55 -3.12 -17.40
C TRP A 124 1.94 -2.51 -17.24
N SER A 125 2.78 -3.02 -16.33
CA SER A 125 4.14 -2.49 -16.12
C SER A 125 5.08 -2.74 -17.31
N ARG A 126 4.70 -3.62 -18.25
CA ARG A 126 5.44 -3.89 -19.49
C ARG A 126 5.06 -2.93 -20.61
N GLN A 127 3.98 -2.18 -20.45
CA GLN A 127 3.51 -1.24 -21.45
C GLN A 127 4.11 0.13 -21.16
N GLN A 128 4.68 0.76 -22.18
CA GLN A 128 5.07 2.16 -22.09
C GLN A 128 3.80 3.01 -22.23
N ILE A 129 3.53 3.86 -21.24
CA ILE A 129 2.35 4.74 -21.21
C ILE A 129 2.88 6.17 -21.15
N ASP A 130 3.24 6.71 -22.33
CA ASP A 130 3.89 8.01 -22.46
C ASP A 130 5.03 8.19 -21.44
N ASP A 131 5.08 9.32 -20.75
CA ASP A 131 6.00 9.62 -19.64
C ASP A 131 5.42 9.29 -18.25
N LEU A 132 4.25 8.63 -18.20
CA LEU A 132 3.54 8.36 -16.95
C LEU A 132 4.03 7.08 -16.28
N GLN A 133 4.04 7.11 -14.95
CA GLN A 133 4.47 6.02 -14.10
C GLN A 133 3.28 5.33 -13.43
N LEU A 134 3.19 4.02 -13.58
CA LEU A 134 2.21 3.19 -12.89
C LEU A 134 2.58 3.09 -11.40
N ARG A 135 1.65 3.43 -10.50
CA ARG A 135 1.85 3.35 -9.04
C ARG A 135 0.62 2.80 -8.34
N ILE A 136 0.81 2.27 -7.12
CA ILE A 136 -0.25 1.69 -6.29
C ILE A 136 -0.38 2.51 -5.01
N PHE A 137 -1.55 3.10 -4.78
CA PHE A 137 -1.83 3.93 -3.62
C PHE A 137 -2.94 3.33 -2.74
N ALA A 138 -2.99 3.77 -1.48
CA ALA A 138 -4.08 3.41 -0.58
C ALA A 138 -5.35 4.20 -0.92
N ASP A 139 -6.47 3.51 -1.13
CA ASP A 139 -7.76 4.12 -1.47
C ASP A 139 -8.54 4.53 -0.21
N ASP A 140 -7.85 5.21 0.70
CA ASP A 140 -8.40 5.65 1.99
C ASP A 140 -9.20 6.95 1.86
N LEU A 141 -8.95 7.65 0.77
CA LEU A 141 -9.84 8.67 0.28
C LEU A 141 -11.00 7.94 -0.41
N LYS A 142 -12.20 7.94 0.19
CA LYS A 142 -13.45 7.85 -0.60
C LYS A 142 -13.52 9.09 -1.51
N LEU A 143 -12.61 9.24 -2.45
CA LEU A 143 -12.66 10.27 -3.47
C LEU A 143 -13.88 9.95 -4.33
N ARG A 144 -14.94 10.68 -4.04
CA ARG A 144 -16.06 10.89 -4.95
C ARG A 144 -15.49 11.30 -6.30
N ARG A 145 -15.38 10.36 -7.25
CA ARG A 145 -15.53 10.57 -8.70
C ARG A 145 -14.81 11.77 -9.37
N THR A 146 -13.78 12.39 -8.79
CA THR A 146 -13.10 13.56 -9.36
C THR A 146 -11.68 13.29 -9.84
N TYR A 147 -11.43 12.10 -10.36
CA TYR A 147 -10.27 11.89 -11.24
C TYR A 147 -10.75 11.91 -12.68
N GLY A 148 -10.04 12.66 -13.54
CA GLY A 148 -10.39 12.82 -14.94
C GLY A 148 -10.70 11.47 -15.58
N ARG A 149 -11.80 11.40 -16.34
CA ARG A 149 -12.10 10.21 -17.14
C ARG A 149 -10.91 10.00 -18.09
N PRO A 150 -10.22 8.85 -18.05
CA PRO A 150 -9.22 8.57 -19.07
C PRO A 150 -9.92 8.59 -20.43
N LYS A 151 -9.32 9.27 -21.42
CA LYS A 151 -9.54 8.88 -22.81
C LYS A 151 -9.07 7.42 -22.87
N ILE A 152 -9.98 6.52 -23.19
CA ILE A 152 -9.83 5.06 -23.17
C ILE A 152 -8.39 4.64 -23.47
N ILE A 153 -7.59 4.34 -22.44
CA ILE A 153 -6.30 3.69 -22.61
C ILE A 153 -6.66 2.21 -22.85
N ARG A 154 -6.69 1.82 -24.13
CA ARG A 154 -6.89 0.42 -24.50
C ARG A 154 -5.62 -0.33 -24.12
N PHE A 155 -5.64 -0.99 -22.96
CA PHE A 155 -4.70 -2.06 -22.68
C PHE A 155 -4.99 -3.19 -23.67
N ALA A 156 -4.13 -3.38 -24.67
CA ALA A 156 -4.25 -4.52 -25.58
C ALA A 156 -4.17 -5.82 -24.75
N GLY A 157 -5.21 -6.64 -24.91
CA GLY A 157 -5.35 -7.95 -24.26
C GLY A 157 -4.43 -9.00 -24.86
#